data_AF-A0A1Q4YS72-F1
#
_entry.id   AF-A0A1Q4YS72-F1
#
_cell.length_a   1.000
_cell.length_b   1.000
_cell.length_c   1.000
_cell.angle_alpha   90.00
_cell.angle_beta   90.00
_cell.angle_gamma   90.00
#
_symmetry.space_group_name_H-M   'P 1'
#
loop_
_entity.id
_entity.type
_entity.pdbx_description
1 polymer ?
#
loop_
_entity_poly.entity_id
_entity_poly.type
_entity_poly.pdbx_seq_one_letter_code
_entity_poly.pdbx_strand_id
1 'polypeptide(L)'
;MYLVPLLLGLGMALVGLALATDHRDIAKRAVDTYLNPAHADANLLRTFSRLGFEHPGMDFLHYAGRQRRLVRVWGGFLVAFGLVFLAAGVVLLLRT
;
A
#
# COMPACT_ATOMS: atom_id res chain seq x y z
N MET A 1 -25.62 14.25 3.02
CA MET A 1 -24.95 12.95 2.75
C MET A 1 -23.44 13.16 2.55
N TYR A 2 -22.76 13.80 3.51
CA TYR A 2 -21.34 14.22 3.37
C TYR A 2 -20.37 13.48 4.28
N LEU A 3 -20.91 12.68 5.20
CA LEU A 3 -20.12 11.89 6.14
C LEU A 3 -19.28 10.83 5.42
N VAL A 4 -19.84 10.18 4.39
CA VAL A 4 -19.18 9.13 3.62
C VAL A 4 -17.91 9.63 2.93
N PRO A 5 -17.92 10.71 2.11
CA PRO A 5 -16.69 11.20 1.48
C PRO A 5 -15.65 11.71 2.49
N LEU A 6 -16.08 12.30 3.61
CA LEU A 6 -15.18 12.72 4.69
C LEU A 6 -14.48 11.54 5.37
N LEU A 7 -15.22 10.49 5.72
CA LEU A 7 -14.66 9.28 6.34
C LEU A 7 -13.73 8.54 5.38
N LEU A 8 -14.08 8.46 4.10
CA LEU A 8 -13.21 7.87 3.06
C LEU A 8 -11.91 8.66 2.89
N GLY A 9 -12.00 9.99 2.78
CA GLY A 9 -10.82 10.87 2.66
C GLY A 9 -9.91 10.77 3.88
N LEU A 10 -10.49 10.78 5.09
CA LEU A 10 -9.75 10.64 6.34
C LEU A 10 -9.06 9.28 6.44
N GLY A 11 -9.79 8.20 6.12
CA GLY A 11 -9.26 6.84 6.12
C GLY A 11 -8.10 6.69 5.14
N MET A 12 -8.26 7.14 3.89
CA MET A 12 -7.20 7.10 2.87
C MET A 12 -5.98 7.92 3.28
N ALA A 13 -6.18 9.11 3.85
CA ALA A 13 -5.10 9.97 4.29
C ALA A 13 -4.29 9.33 5.43
N LEU A 14 -4.97 8.76 6.44
CA LEU A 14 -4.31 8.11 7.57
C LEU A 14 -3.56 6.85 7.15
N VAL A 15 -4.18 6.00 6.31
CA VAL A 15 -3.57 4.77 5.78
C VAL A 15 -2.37 5.11 4.90
N GLY A 16 -2.53 6.07 3.99
CA GLY A 16 -1.45 6.55 3.14
C GLY A 16 -0.28 7.09 3.94
N LEU A 17 -0.57 7.86 4.99
CA LEU A 17 0.46 8.51 5.81
C LEU A 17 1.23 7.45 6.60
N ALA A 18 0.51 6.50 7.20
CA ALA A 18 1.13 5.37 7.91
C ALA A 18 2.05 4.54 7.00
N LEU A 19 1.65 4.32 5.73
CA LEU A 19 2.47 3.64 4.73
C LEU A 19 3.69 4.49 4.30
N ALA A 20 3.50 5.79 4.08
CA ALA A 20 4.54 6.71 3.62
C ALA A 20 5.64 6.92 4.68
N THR A 21 5.24 7.09 5.94
CA THR A 21 6.17 7.26 7.06
C THR A 21 6.72 5.95 7.60
N ASP A 22 6.27 4.82 7.06
CA ASP A 22 6.57 3.47 7.57
C ASP A 22 6.32 3.37 9.09
N HIS A 23 5.17 3.89 9.52
CA HIS A 23 4.84 3.94 10.94
C HIS A 23 4.73 2.51 11.46
N ARG A 24 5.50 2.14 12.50
CA ARG A 24 5.56 0.77 13.05
C ARG A 24 5.87 -0.34 12.03
N ASP A 25 6.75 -0.09 11.07
CA ASP A 25 7.11 -1.09 10.05
C ASP A 25 5.90 -1.56 9.21
N ILE A 26 4.86 -0.73 9.07
CA ILE A 26 3.65 -1.08 8.29
C ILE A 26 3.99 -1.33 6.82
N ALA A 27 4.91 -0.56 6.23
CA ALA A 27 5.30 -0.82 4.84
C ALA A 27 6.04 -2.16 4.73
N LYS A 28 6.87 -2.49 5.72
CA LYS A 28 7.51 -3.80 5.82
C LYS A 28 6.49 -4.92 5.99
N ARG A 29 5.51 -4.80 6.90
CA ARG A 29 4.44 -5.82 7.07
C ARG A 29 3.60 -5.98 5.82
N ALA A 30 3.24 -4.88 5.15
CA ALA A 30 2.48 -4.94 3.91
C ALA A 30 3.26 -5.68 2.82
N VAL A 31 4.55 -5.38 2.65
CA VAL A 31 5.41 -6.11 1.71
C VAL A 31 5.54 -7.58 2.13
N ASP A 32 5.78 -7.86 3.41
CA ASP A 32 5.97 -9.22 3.91
C ASP A 32 4.67 -10.06 3.89
N THR A 33 3.49 -9.43 3.86
CA THR A 33 2.18 -10.11 3.83
C THR A 33 1.65 -10.26 2.41
N TYR A 34 1.75 -9.22 1.58
CA TYR A 34 1.15 -9.20 0.23
C TYR A 34 2.13 -9.57 -0.88
N LEU A 35 3.44 -9.35 -0.68
CA LEU A 35 4.45 -9.54 -1.74
C LEU A 35 5.40 -10.70 -1.44
N ASN A 36 5.41 -11.24 -0.22
CA ASN A 36 6.30 -12.33 0.15
C ASN A 36 5.87 -13.65 -0.53
N PRO A 37 6.72 -14.22 -1.40
CA PRO A 37 6.40 -15.47 -2.09
C PRO A 37 6.32 -16.67 -1.13
N ALA A 38 6.85 -16.58 0.09
CA ALA A 38 6.70 -17.63 1.10
C ALA A 38 5.25 -17.80 1.58
N HIS A 39 4.40 -16.77 1.41
CA HIS A 39 2.96 -16.82 1.67
C HIS A 39 2.13 -16.92 0.39
N ALA A 40 2.79 -16.98 -0.79
CA ALA A 40 2.10 -17.14 -2.05
C ALA A 40 1.65 -18.60 -2.24
N ASP A 41 0.53 -18.75 -2.94
CA ASP A 41 -0.10 -20.03 -3.21
C ASP A 41 0.89 -20.99 -3.93
N ALA A 42 0.82 -22.29 -3.65
CA ALA A 42 1.79 -23.27 -4.17
C ALA A 42 1.86 -23.30 -5.71
N ASN A 43 0.76 -22.89 -6.36
CA ASN A 43 0.68 -22.79 -7.83
C ASN A 43 1.43 -21.56 -8.38
N LEU A 44 1.48 -20.47 -7.62
CA LEU A 44 2.29 -19.29 -7.93
C LEU A 44 3.78 -19.60 -7.83
N LEU A 45 4.20 -20.33 -6.78
CA LEU A 45 5.59 -20.80 -6.65
C LEU A 45 6.04 -21.67 -7.84
N ARG A 46 5.18 -22.57 -8.33
CA ARG A 46 5.47 -23.36 -9.54
C ARG A 46 5.57 -22.52 -10.82
N THR A 47 4.82 -21.43 -10.89
CA THR A 47 4.87 -20.52 -12.05
C THR A 47 6.18 -19.72 -12.03
N PHE A 48 6.60 -19.25 -10.86
CA PHE A 48 7.89 -18.57 -10.69
C PHE A 48 9.09 -19.50 -10.96
N SER A 49 9.04 -20.76 -10.52
CA SER A 49 10.10 -21.72 -10.85
C SER A 49 10.16 -22.03 -12.34
N ARG A 50 9.01 -22.05 -13.04
CA ARG A 50 8.97 -22.16 -14.52
C ARG A 50 9.51 -20.94 -15.25
N LEU A 51 9.43 -19.75 -14.64
CA LEU A 51 9.95 -18.49 -15.20
C LEU A 51 11.47 -18.34 -14.99
N GLY A 52 12.14 -19.32 -14.37
CA GLY A 52 13.59 -19.30 -14.15
C GLY A 52 14.02 -18.63 -12.84
N PHE A 53 13.10 -18.34 -11.92
CA PHE A 53 13.47 -17.89 -10.57
C PHE A 53 13.84 -19.12 -9.72
N GLU A 54 15.14 -19.37 -9.59
CA GLU A 54 15.68 -20.55 -8.89
C GLU A 54 15.38 -20.51 -7.39
N HIS A 55 15.37 -19.34 -6.75
CA HIS A 55 15.12 -19.18 -5.31
C HIS A 55 14.26 -17.93 -5.03
N PRO A 56 12.94 -18.00 -5.19
CA PRO A 56 12.06 -16.83 -5.08
C PRO A 56 12.16 -16.10 -3.72
N GLY A 57 12.55 -16.80 -2.66
CA GLY A 57 12.81 -16.20 -1.34
C GLY A 57 14.08 -15.35 -1.26
N MET A 58 15.17 -15.74 -1.95
CA MET A 58 16.42 -14.96 -1.98
C MET A 58 16.28 -13.71 -2.86
N ASP A 59 15.63 -13.85 -4.01
CA ASP A 59 15.35 -12.70 -4.88
C ASP A 59 14.40 -11.71 -4.20
N PHE A 60 13.40 -12.20 -3.46
CA PHE A 60 12.53 -11.33 -2.67
C PHE A 60 13.31 -10.49 -1.66
N LEU A 61 14.27 -11.07 -0.93
CA LEU A 61 15.14 -10.33 -0.01
C LEU A 61 15.94 -9.24 -0.72
N HIS A 62 16.41 -9.50 -1.94
CA HIS A 62 17.15 -8.54 -2.75
C HIS A 62 16.28 -7.37 -3.23
N TYR A 63 15.02 -7.65 -3.61
CA TYR A 63 14.07 -6.64 -4.08
C TYR A 63 13.21 -6.00 -2.98
N ALA A 64 13.17 -6.57 -1.77
CA ALA A 64 12.33 -6.12 -0.66
C ALA A 64 12.60 -4.66 -0.28
N GLY A 65 13.86 -4.22 -0.32
CA GLY A 65 14.22 -2.81 -0.09
C GLY A 65 13.60 -1.87 -1.14
N ARG A 66 13.62 -2.26 -2.42
CA ARG A 66 13.03 -1.48 -3.51
C ARG A 66 11.50 -1.48 -3.44
N GLN A 67 10.90 -2.62 -3.10
CA GLN A 67 9.45 -2.76 -2.91
C GLN A 67 8.95 -1.92 -1.73
N ARG A 68 9.64 -1.91 -0.59
CA ARG A 68 9.31 -1.03 0.55
C ARG A 68 9.33 0.45 0.16
N ARG A 69 10.33 0.86 -0.63
CA ARG A 69 10.40 2.25 -1.13
C ARG A 69 9.23 2.57 -2.05
N LEU A 70 8.84 1.62 -2.90
CA LEU A 70 7.67 1.72 -3.77
C LEU A 70 6.37 1.87 -2.96
N VAL A 71 6.19 1.04 -1.93
CA VAL A 71 5.03 1.10 -1.02
C VAL A 71 4.96 2.45 -0.29
N ARG A 72 6.09 3.00 0.16
CA ARG A 72 6.13 4.34 0.76
C ARG A 72 5.72 5.43 -0.23
N VAL A 73 6.20 5.36 -1.48
CA VAL A 73 5.81 6.30 -2.55
C VAL A 73 4.32 6.21 -2.84
N TRP A 74 3.77 5.00 -2.98
CA TRP A 74 2.34 4.79 -3.14
C TRP A 74 1.53 5.28 -1.93
N GLY A 75 2.05 5.10 -0.71
CA GLY A 75 1.47 5.67 0.50
C GLY A 75 1.32 7.19 0.39
N GLY A 76 2.36 7.88 -0.08
CA GLY A 76 2.33 9.33 -0.31
C GLY A 76 1.28 9.76 -1.33
N PHE A 77 1.13 9.01 -2.44
CA PHE A 77 0.04 9.24 -3.40
C PHE A 77 -1.34 9.04 -2.74
N LEU A 78 -1.51 7.99 -1.93
CA LEU A 78 -2.74 7.72 -1.22
C LEU A 78 -3.12 8.87 -0.26
N VAL A 79 -2.13 9.48 0.41
CA VAL A 79 -2.35 10.68 1.23
C VAL A 79 -2.86 11.84 0.41
N ALA A 80 -2.19 12.14 -0.71
CA ALA A 80 -2.57 13.25 -1.57
C ALA A 80 -4.01 13.08 -2.10
N PHE A 81 -4.36 11.87 -2.55
CA PHE A 81 -5.73 11.54 -2.96
C PHE A 81 -6.74 11.68 -1.80
N GLY A 82 -6.40 11.17 -0.62
CA GLY A 82 -7.24 11.29 0.58
C GLY A 82 -7.52 12.74 0.96
N LEU A 83 -6.49 13.61 0.90
CA LEU A 83 -6.62 15.06 1.15
C LEU A 83 -7.51 15.76 0.13
N VAL A 84 -7.39 15.41 -1.16
CA VAL A 84 -8.28 15.95 -2.20
C VAL A 84 -9.74 15.57 -1.95
N PHE A 85 -9.98 14.31 -1.58
CA PHE A 85 -11.33 13.83 -1.25
C PHE A 85 -11.87 14.53 0.01
N LEU A 86 -11.02 14.75 1.01
CA LEU A 86 -11.37 15.49 2.22
C LEU A 86 -11.74 16.94 1.89
N ALA A 87 -10.92 17.63 1.08
CA ALA A 87 -11.16 19.01 0.66
C ALA A 87 -12.46 19.13 -0.13
N ALA A 88 -12.70 18.24 -1.10
CA ALA A 88 -13.95 18.22 -1.86
C ALA A 88 -15.17 17.93 -0.95
N GLY A 89 -15.02 17.02 0.00
CA GLY A 89 -16.06 16.70 0.98
C GLY A 89 -16.41 17.88 1.89
N VAL A 90 -15.40 18.63 2.37
CA VAL A 90 -15.59 19.85 3.16
C VAL A 90 -16.27 20.95 2.32
N VAL A 91 -15.82 21.17 1.08
CA VAL A 91 -16.44 22.15 0.18
C VAL A 91 -17.91 21.82 -0.07
N LEU A 92 -18.24 20.55 -0.31
CA LEU A 92 -19.60 20.08 -0.47
C LEU A 92 -20.45 20.25 0.80
N LEU A 93 -19.88 19.97 1.97
CA LEU A 93 -20.54 20.15 3.26
C LEU A 93 -20.89 21.62 3.53
N LEU A 94 -19.98 22.54 3.22
CA LEU A 94 -20.17 23.98 3.40
C LEU A 94 -21.14 24.61 2.39
N ARG A 95 -21.41 23.91 1.28
CA ARG A 95 -22.30 24.39 0.20
C ARG A 95 -23.76 24.02 0.39
N THR A 96 -24.08 23.26 1.44
CA THR A 96 -25.44 22.93 1.89
C THR A 96 -25.81 23.65 3.15
#